data_AF-A0A7C5FHP5-F1
#
_entry.id   AF-A0A7C5FHP5-F1
#
_cell.length_a   1.000
_cell.length_b   1.000
_cell.length_c   1.000
_cell.angle_alpha   90.00
_cell.angle_beta   90.00
_cell.angle_gamma   90.00
#
_symmetry.space_group_name_H-M   'P 1'
#
loop_
_entity.id
_entity.type
_entity.pdbx_description
1 polymer ?
#
loop_
_entity_poly.entity_id
_entity_poly.type
_entity_poly.pdbx_seq_one_letter_code
_entity_poly.pdbx_strand_id
1 'polypeptide(L)'
;MYPIYGYIGVKMKTKILILLSAVAFLGGCQVDEIGDSYSSERASLSSVNVDLQKDIDDDKVCEWTAAHNQEEKFLALINYVRTLPVNCGDVQGPTTILTWNGSLYSAAKEHSEDMAQNNYVSNTGSGTATDITAYNLGLTTGSSPKQRANSYDYKESIVYENVAKTLASNGEVSDDDIVTTVENLLKDK
;
A
#
# COMPACT_ATOMS: atom_id res chain seq x y z
N MET A 1 44.67 1.12 -39.30
CA MET A 1 43.95 0.15 -40.14
C MET A 1 42.63 -0.13 -39.44
N TYR A 2 41.55 0.53 -39.88
CA TYR A 2 40.21 0.44 -39.25
C TYR A 2 39.38 -0.66 -39.92
N PRO A 3 38.43 -1.25 -39.19
CA PRO A 3 37.14 -1.58 -39.78
C PRO A 3 35.98 -0.96 -38.95
N ILE A 4 35.32 0.06 -39.49
CA ILE A 4 33.99 0.05 -40.15
C ILE A 4 32.79 -0.23 -39.22
N TYR A 5 32.17 0.86 -38.79
CA TYR A 5 30.80 0.91 -38.26
C TYR A 5 29.79 0.63 -39.38
N GLY A 6 28.94 -0.39 -39.19
CA GLY A 6 27.78 -0.66 -40.03
C GLY A 6 26.49 -0.28 -39.32
N TYR A 7 26.00 0.93 -39.53
CA TYR A 7 24.61 1.30 -39.19
C TYR A 7 23.73 1.04 -40.41
N ILE A 8 22.87 0.03 -40.30
CA ILE A 8 21.84 -0.27 -41.31
C ILE A 8 20.69 0.72 -41.12
N GLY A 9 20.53 1.61 -42.10
CA GLY A 9 19.41 2.55 -42.16
C GLY A 9 18.12 1.84 -42.51
N VAL A 10 17.13 1.92 -41.62
CA VAL A 10 15.74 1.60 -41.96
C VAL A 10 15.00 2.90 -42.25
N LYS A 11 14.63 3.08 -43.52
CA LYS A 11 13.75 4.17 -43.99
C LYS A 11 12.36 4.00 -43.34
N MET A 12 12.07 4.80 -42.31
CA MET A 12 10.73 4.88 -41.75
C MET A 12 9.87 5.76 -42.67
N LYS A 13 8.98 5.13 -43.44
CA LYS A 13 8.00 5.84 -44.28
C LYS A 13 6.91 6.40 -43.39
N THR A 14 6.93 7.71 -43.18
CA THR A 14 5.84 8.49 -42.59
C THR A 14 4.56 8.28 -43.40
N LYS A 15 3.58 7.63 -42.80
CA LYS A 15 2.18 7.67 -43.25
C LYS A 15 1.34 8.21 -42.09
N ILE A 16 1.08 9.50 -42.16
CA ILE A 16 0.02 10.16 -41.40
C ILE A 16 -1.30 9.61 -41.95
N LEU A 17 -2.01 8.82 -41.14
CA LEU A 17 -3.44 8.59 -41.32
C LEU A 17 -4.15 9.10 -40.07
N ILE A 18 -4.83 10.23 -40.24
CA ILE A 18 -5.83 10.75 -39.33
C ILE A 18 -7.05 9.83 -39.50
N LEU A 19 -7.38 9.06 -38.47
CA LEU A 19 -8.68 8.43 -38.32
C LEU A 19 -9.31 8.97 -37.04
N LEU A 20 -10.26 9.87 -37.22
CA LEU A 20 -11.28 10.20 -36.23
C LEU A 20 -12.03 8.90 -35.90
N SER A 21 -11.77 8.30 -34.75
CA SER A 21 -12.75 7.44 -34.08
C SER A 21 -13.36 8.23 -32.94
N ALA A 22 -14.63 8.58 -33.09
CA ALA A 22 -15.47 9.04 -32.01
C ALA A 22 -15.55 7.91 -30.97
N VAL A 23 -14.85 8.10 -29.84
CA VAL A 23 -15.04 7.28 -28.66
C VAL A 23 -16.23 7.89 -27.93
N ALA A 24 -17.39 7.24 -28.04
CA ALA A 24 -18.46 7.44 -27.08
C ALA A 24 -17.99 6.81 -25.76
N PHE A 25 -17.50 7.64 -24.85
CA PHE A 25 -17.37 7.28 -23.44
C PHE A 25 -18.79 7.24 -22.85
N LEU A 26 -19.30 6.03 -22.65
CA LEU A 26 -20.44 5.80 -21.77
C LEU A 26 -19.91 5.12 -20.51
N GLY A 27 -20.06 5.81 -19.38
CA GLY A 27 -19.95 5.24 -18.03
C GLY A 27 -18.57 5.34 -17.39
N GLY A 28 -18.14 6.55 -17.05
CA GLY A 28 -17.21 6.78 -15.93
C GLY A 28 -17.93 7.59 -14.86
N CYS A 29 -17.78 7.26 -13.58
CA CYS A 29 -18.28 8.07 -12.47
C CYS A 29 -17.74 9.49 -12.61
N GLN A 30 -18.63 10.41 -12.98
CA GLN A 30 -18.33 11.84 -13.00
C GLN A 30 -18.54 12.35 -11.58
N VAL A 31 -17.43 12.57 -10.86
CA VAL A 31 -17.45 13.28 -9.58
C VAL A 31 -17.59 14.76 -9.93
N ASP A 32 -18.73 15.36 -9.59
CA ASP A 32 -18.91 16.79 -9.72
C ASP A 32 -17.94 17.50 -8.76
N GLU A 33 -17.09 18.37 -9.29
CA GLU A 33 -16.25 19.27 -8.49
C GLU A 33 -17.15 20.20 -7.67
N ILE A 34 -17.18 20.01 -6.36
CA ILE A 34 -17.58 21.04 -5.40
C ILE A 34 -16.32 21.56 -4.74
N GLY A 35 -16.06 22.85 -4.98
CA GLY A 35 -14.84 23.54 -4.58
C GLY A 35 -14.65 23.72 -3.07
N ASP A 36 -13.36 23.83 -2.74
CA ASP A 36 -12.73 24.55 -1.63
C ASP A 36 -13.49 24.69 -0.30
N SER A 37 -13.01 23.96 0.71
CA SER A 37 -12.14 24.59 1.70
C SER A 37 -11.33 23.54 2.47
N TYR A 38 -10.00 23.60 2.35
CA TYR A 38 -9.10 22.98 3.32
C TYR A 38 -9.28 23.72 4.64
N SER A 39 -10.00 23.11 5.58
CA SER A 39 -9.94 23.45 6.99
C SER A 39 -9.18 22.35 7.71
N SER A 40 -8.05 22.74 8.30
CA SER A 40 -7.18 21.90 9.10
C SER A 40 -7.89 21.47 10.38
N GLU A 41 -8.54 20.32 10.36
CA GLU A 41 -8.91 19.62 11.58
C GLU A 41 -8.34 18.22 11.49
N ARG A 42 -7.22 17.99 12.20
CA ARG A 42 -6.89 16.68 12.73
C ARG A 42 -8.03 16.30 13.68
N ALA A 43 -9.14 15.83 13.13
CA ALA A 43 -10.25 15.30 13.90
C ALA A 43 -9.75 14.02 14.58
N SER A 44 -9.55 14.14 15.89
CA SER A 44 -9.52 13.10 16.91
C SER A 44 -9.57 11.66 16.38
N LEU A 45 -8.38 11.07 16.15
CA LEU A 45 -8.18 9.63 16.06
C LEU A 45 -8.51 8.99 17.41
N SER A 46 -9.80 8.74 17.65
CA SER A 46 -10.27 7.88 18.71
C SER A 46 -11.57 7.26 18.26
N SER A 47 -11.60 5.92 18.22
CA SER A 47 -12.76 5.07 17.94
C SER A 47 -13.36 5.12 16.52
N VAL A 48 -12.58 4.69 15.52
CA VAL A 48 -13.19 4.07 14.33
C VAL A 48 -13.36 2.57 14.63
N ASN A 49 -14.35 2.27 15.48
CA ASN A 49 -15.00 0.95 15.47
C ASN A 49 -15.93 0.98 14.25
N VAL A 50 -15.40 0.72 13.06
CA VAL A 50 -16.31 0.36 11.97
C VAL A 50 -16.86 -1.00 12.36
N ASP A 51 -18.14 -1.02 12.74
CA ASP A 51 -18.93 -2.24 12.86
C ASP A 51 -19.13 -2.75 11.42
N LEU A 52 -18.03 -3.25 10.82
CA LEU A 52 -17.92 -3.65 9.40
C LEU A 52 -18.92 -4.75 9.01
N GLN A 53 -19.61 -5.33 9.99
CA GLN A 53 -20.62 -6.34 9.75
C GLN A 53 -22.02 -5.77 9.54
N LYS A 54 -22.33 -4.53 9.97
CA LYS A 54 -23.72 -4.11 10.13
C LYS A 54 -24.27 -3.24 8.99
N ASP A 55 -23.44 -2.43 8.34
CA ASP A 55 -23.91 -1.39 7.40
C ASP A 55 -23.13 -1.36 6.08
N ILE A 56 -22.67 -2.51 5.56
CA ILE A 56 -22.10 -2.57 4.21
C ILE A 56 -23.27 -2.63 3.21
N ASP A 57 -23.84 -1.45 2.96
CA ASP A 57 -24.56 -1.15 1.73
C ASP A 57 -23.51 -1.02 0.62
N ASP A 58 -23.66 -1.76 -0.49
CA ASP A 58 -22.69 -1.77 -1.60
C ASP A 58 -22.40 -0.35 -2.12
N ASP A 59 -23.37 0.57 -2.02
CA ASP A 59 -23.22 1.98 -2.39
C ASP A 59 -22.28 2.77 -1.46
N LYS A 60 -22.11 2.36 -0.20
CA LYS A 60 -21.24 3.03 0.78
C LYS A 60 -19.78 2.58 0.72
N VAL A 61 -19.51 1.43 0.11
CA VAL A 61 -18.12 0.92 -0.03
C VAL A 61 -17.33 1.79 -0.99
N CYS A 62 -17.92 2.21 -2.10
CA CYS A 62 -17.27 3.11 -3.06
C CYS A 62 -17.02 4.50 -2.46
N GLU A 63 -17.96 5.04 -1.68
CA GLU A 63 -17.80 6.32 -0.96
C GLU A 63 -16.73 6.24 0.12
N TRP A 64 -16.75 5.18 0.94
CA TRP A 64 -15.74 4.95 1.98
C TRP A 64 -14.34 4.80 1.38
N THR A 65 -14.24 4.09 0.26
CA THR A 65 -12.98 3.87 -0.44
C THR A 65 -12.41 5.15 -1.04
N ALA A 66 -13.24 6.04 -1.58
CA ALA A 66 -12.77 7.32 -2.12
C ALA A 66 -12.33 8.30 -1.02
N ALA A 67 -12.90 8.19 0.18
CA ALA A 67 -12.65 9.11 1.29
C ALA A 67 -11.42 8.76 2.16
N HIS A 68 -10.85 7.56 2.03
CA HIS A 68 -9.79 7.06 2.91
C HIS A 68 -8.48 6.78 2.16
N ASN A 69 -7.35 7.04 2.82
CA ASN A 69 -6.03 6.70 2.27
C ASN A 69 -5.75 5.18 2.34
N GLN A 70 -4.67 4.74 1.70
CA GLN A 70 -4.31 3.32 1.62
C GLN A 70 -4.02 2.74 3.02
N GLU A 71 -3.40 3.51 3.90
CA GLU A 71 -3.10 3.12 5.27
C GLU A 71 -4.36 2.82 6.10
N GLU A 72 -5.37 3.68 6.00
CA GLU A 72 -6.68 3.53 6.66
C GLU A 72 -7.42 2.31 6.14
N LYS A 73 -7.41 2.10 4.82
CA LYS A 73 -7.98 0.92 4.18
C LYS A 73 -7.34 -0.36 4.70
N PHE A 74 -6.02 -0.37 4.79
CA PHE A 74 -5.28 -1.53 5.25
C PHE A 74 -5.53 -1.84 6.73
N LEU A 75 -5.54 -0.81 7.60
CA LEU A 75 -5.84 -0.99 9.02
C LEU A 75 -7.27 -1.50 9.24
N ALA A 76 -8.26 -0.97 8.51
CA ALA A 76 -9.64 -1.41 8.59
C ALA A 76 -9.79 -2.89 8.18
N LEU A 77 -9.14 -3.30 7.08
CA LEU A 77 -9.14 -4.70 6.64
C LEU A 77 -8.48 -5.63 7.67
N ILE A 78 -7.34 -5.22 8.25
CA ILE A 78 -6.70 -5.99 9.33
C ILE A 78 -7.66 -6.15 10.50
N ASN A 79 -8.30 -5.06 10.94
CA ASN A 79 -9.23 -5.09 12.06
C ASN A 79 -10.46 -5.94 11.76
N TYR A 80 -10.97 -5.93 10.52
CA TYR A 80 -12.00 -6.86 10.08
C TYR A 80 -11.56 -8.31 10.22
N VAL A 81 -10.40 -8.68 9.69
CA VAL A 81 -9.91 -10.06 9.78
C VAL A 81 -9.71 -10.48 11.24
N ARG A 82 -9.32 -9.56 12.12
CA ARG A 82 -9.17 -9.80 13.57
C ARG A 82 -10.49 -10.07 14.29
N THR A 83 -11.63 -9.63 13.77
CA THR A 83 -12.95 -9.96 14.35
C THR A 83 -13.47 -11.33 13.91
N LEU A 84 -12.82 -11.98 12.96
CA LEU A 84 -13.23 -13.28 12.45
C LEU A 84 -12.60 -14.42 13.27
N PRO A 85 -13.33 -15.53 13.51
CA PRO A 85 -12.71 -16.75 14.01
C PRO A 85 -11.80 -17.33 12.93
N VAL A 86 -10.64 -17.85 13.35
CA VAL A 86 -9.66 -18.49 12.45
C VAL A 86 -9.42 -19.94 12.88
N ASN A 87 -9.31 -20.86 11.93
CA ASN A 87 -8.99 -22.26 12.21
C ASN A 87 -7.55 -22.55 11.81
N CYS A 88 -6.70 -22.84 12.80
CA CYS A 88 -5.29 -23.18 12.60
C CYS A 88 -4.97 -24.61 13.07
N GLY A 89 -5.96 -25.51 13.03
CA GLY A 89 -5.93 -26.85 13.64
C GLY A 89 -6.97 -26.95 14.77
N ASP A 90 -7.07 -25.89 15.57
CA ASP A 90 -8.19 -25.59 16.47
C ASP A 90 -8.81 -24.23 16.09
N VAL A 91 -10.10 -24.06 16.38
CA VAL A 91 -10.80 -22.78 16.16
C VAL A 91 -10.36 -21.79 17.23
N GLN A 92 -9.71 -20.71 16.80
CA GLN A 92 -9.39 -19.55 17.62
C GLN A 92 -10.47 -18.49 17.43
N GLY A 93 -10.91 -17.89 18.53
CA GLY A 93 -11.89 -16.82 18.52
C GLY A 93 -11.32 -15.48 18.01
N PRO A 94 -12.19 -14.48 17.83
CA PRO A 94 -11.80 -13.11 17.50
C PRO A 94 -10.78 -12.51 18.48
N THR A 95 -10.00 -11.53 18.03
CA THR A 95 -8.98 -10.84 18.82
C THR A 95 -9.18 -9.32 18.83
N THR A 96 -8.55 -8.63 19.78
CA THR A 96 -8.68 -7.17 19.97
C THR A 96 -8.25 -6.40 18.73
N ILE A 97 -9.02 -5.41 18.29
CA ILE A 97 -8.65 -4.54 17.17
C ILE A 97 -7.37 -3.73 17.46
N LEU A 98 -6.64 -3.39 16.40
CA LEU A 98 -5.45 -2.55 16.44
C LEU A 98 -5.81 -1.08 16.27
N THR A 99 -4.93 -0.22 16.78
CA THR A 99 -4.98 1.22 16.56
C THR A 99 -3.77 1.66 15.74
N TRP A 100 -3.95 2.71 14.93
CA TRP A 100 -2.86 3.28 14.16
C TRP A 100 -1.77 3.85 15.08
N ASN A 101 -0.51 3.65 14.72
CA ASN A 101 0.62 4.20 15.44
C ASN A 101 1.60 4.85 14.47
N GLY A 102 1.78 6.17 14.59
CA GLY A 102 2.65 6.95 13.69
C GLY A 102 4.11 6.53 13.73
N SER A 103 4.63 6.10 14.89
CA SER A 103 5.99 5.60 15.03
C SER A 103 6.22 4.30 14.27
N LEU A 104 5.27 3.36 14.37
CA LEU A 104 5.31 2.11 13.60
C LEU A 104 5.19 2.35 12.10
N TYR A 105 4.37 3.33 11.69
CA TYR A 105 4.27 3.73 10.29
C TYR A 105 5.61 4.27 9.75
N SER A 106 6.25 5.19 10.47
CA SER A 106 7.55 5.73 10.05
C SER A 106 8.62 4.63 9.96
N ALA A 107 8.64 3.69 10.92
CA ALA A 107 9.53 2.54 10.89
C ALA A 107 9.28 1.62 9.67
N ALA A 108 8.01 1.35 9.35
CA ALA A 108 7.64 0.53 8.20
C ALA A 108 7.98 1.23 6.87
N LYS A 109 7.72 2.54 6.76
CA LYS A 109 8.02 3.35 5.58
C LYS A 109 9.52 3.37 5.26
N GLU A 110 10.37 3.60 6.27
CA GLU A 110 11.83 3.50 6.11
C GLU A 110 12.24 2.14 5.54
N HIS A 111 11.71 1.06 6.12
CA HIS A 111 12.05 -0.30 5.69
C HIS A 111 11.58 -0.61 4.27
N SER A 112 10.39 -0.16 3.89
CA SER A 112 9.88 -0.27 2.52
C SER A 112 10.75 0.50 1.52
N GLU A 113 11.21 1.69 1.87
CA GLU A 113 12.11 2.49 1.03
C GLU A 113 13.49 1.81 0.87
N ASP A 114 14.05 1.28 1.95
CA ASP A 114 15.30 0.51 1.95
C ASP A 114 15.21 -0.74 1.05
N MET A 115 14.11 -1.51 1.19
CA MET A 115 13.82 -2.67 0.36
C MET A 115 13.65 -2.32 -1.12
N ALA A 116 12.96 -1.22 -1.42
CA ALA A 116 12.74 -0.75 -2.78
C ALA A 116 14.07 -0.32 -3.44
N GLN A 117 14.89 0.46 -2.73
CA GLN A 117 16.15 1.00 -3.27
C GLN A 117 17.21 -0.08 -3.50
N ASN A 118 17.21 -1.15 -2.68
CA ASN A 118 18.15 -2.25 -2.81
C ASN A 118 17.56 -3.50 -3.48
N ASN A 119 16.33 -3.42 -4.00
CA ASN A 119 15.65 -4.48 -4.75
C ASN A 119 15.58 -5.83 -4.03
N TYR A 120 15.22 -5.85 -2.74
CA TYR A 120 15.07 -7.09 -1.97
C TYR A 120 13.77 -7.10 -1.14
N VAL A 121 13.47 -8.23 -0.51
CA VAL A 121 12.37 -8.39 0.46
C VAL A 121 12.90 -9.19 1.63
N SER A 122 12.86 -8.63 2.82
CA SER A 122 13.29 -9.28 4.05
C SER A 122 12.75 -8.52 5.24
N ASN A 123 12.63 -9.17 6.40
CA ASN A 123 12.35 -8.47 7.65
C ASN A 123 13.59 -7.74 8.21
N THR A 124 14.77 -8.08 7.70
CA THR A 124 16.03 -7.41 8.05
C THR A 124 16.33 -6.34 7.01
N GLY A 125 16.74 -5.15 7.47
CA GLY A 125 17.17 -4.06 6.61
C GLY A 125 18.42 -4.44 5.78
N SER A 126 18.84 -3.56 4.88
CA SER A 126 19.98 -3.79 4.01
C SER A 126 21.32 -3.59 4.72
N GLY A 127 21.34 -2.79 5.80
CA GLY A 127 22.57 -2.33 6.45
C GLY A 127 23.36 -1.29 5.63
N THR A 128 22.79 -0.80 4.54
CA THR A 128 23.38 0.27 3.71
C THR A 128 22.91 1.65 4.19
N ALA A 129 23.29 2.72 3.50
CA ALA A 129 22.89 4.08 3.85
C ALA A 129 21.37 4.33 3.76
N THR A 130 20.63 3.46 3.07
CA THR A 130 19.16 3.54 2.94
C THR A 130 18.44 2.86 4.10
N ASP A 131 19.12 1.97 4.83
CA ASP A 131 18.69 1.48 6.14
C ASP A 131 19.06 2.54 7.19
N ILE A 132 18.25 3.59 7.28
CA ILE A 132 18.54 4.79 8.09
C ILE A 132 18.78 4.38 9.55
N THR A 133 18.03 3.42 10.07
CA THR A 133 18.22 2.88 11.41
C THR A 133 19.58 2.21 11.56
N ALA A 134 19.97 1.30 10.67
CA ALA A 134 21.29 0.67 10.74
C ALA A 134 22.42 1.70 10.62
N TYR A 135 22.28 2.65 9.71
CA TYR A 135 23.24 3.73 9.50
C TYR A 135 23.44 4.57 10.78
N ASN A 136 22.35 5.03 11.40
CA ASN A 136 22.40 5.85 12.61
C ASN A 136 22.92 5.08 13.83
N LEU A 137 22.68 3.77 13.88
CA LEU A 137 23.17 2.90 14.94
C LEU A 137 24.60 2.39 14.68
N GLY A 138 25.21 2.71 13.54
CA GLY A 138 26.54 2.22 13.16
C GLY A 138 26.60 0.71 12.97
N LEU A 139 25.49 0.09 12.56
CA LEU A 139 25.43 -1.35 12.33
C LEU A 139 26.05 -1.67 10.96
N THR A 140 26.83 -2.74 10.92
CA THR A 140 27.36 -3.32 9.66
C THR A 140 26.42 -4.36 9.07
N THR A 141 25.34 -4.67 9.78
CA THR A 141 24.25 -5.55 9.37
C THR A 141 22.96 -4.75 9.31
N GLY A 142 21.97 -5.24 8.56
CA GLY A 142 20.65 -4.62 8.53
C GLY A 142 19.98 -4.50 9.89
N SER A 143 19.15 -3.47 10.01
CA SER A 143 18.30 -3.26 11.18
C SER A 143 17.25 -4.37 11.31
N SER A 144 16.92 -4.73 12.54
CA SER A 144 15.77 -5.58 12.85
C SER A 144 14.49 -4.74 13.00
N PRO A 145 13.29 -5.35 12.88
CA PRO A 145 12.03 -4.63 13.10
C PRO A 145 11.98 -3.91 14.45
N LYS A 146 12.53 -4.53 15.51
CA LYS A 146 12.60 -3.93 16.84
C LYS A 146 13.54 -2.73 16.90
N GLN A 147 14.68 -2.78 16.21
CA GLN A 147 15.59 -1.64 16.14
C GLN A 147 14.92 -0.47 15.41
N ARG A 148 14.26 -0.71 14.27
CA ARG A 148 13.54 0.34 13.54
C ARG A 148 12.42 0.94 14.39
N ALA A 149 11.56 0.12 14.99
CA ALA A 149 10.50 0.59 15.88
C ALA A 149 11.05 1.47 17.01
N ASN A 150 12.17 1.05 17.64
CA ASN A 150 12.83 1.82 18.67
C ASN A 150 13.41 3.15 18.18
N SER A 151 13.94 3.21 16.95
CA SER A 151 14.46 4.46 16.34
C SER A 151 13.37 5.52 16.15
N TYR A 152 12.11 5.10 16.01
CA TYR A 152 10.93 5.97 15.92
C TYR A 152 10.16 6.07 17.24
N ASP A 153 10.80 5.77 18.37
CA ASP A 153 10.22 5.89 19.72
C ASP A 153 9.06 4.92 20.07
N TYR A 154 8.90 3.84 19.31
CA TYR A 154 8.01 2.75 19.71
C TYR A 154 8.77 1.72 20.55
N LYS A 155 8.49 1.66 21.86
CA LYS A 155 9.29 0.89 22.85
C LYS A 155 8.64 -0.41 23.34
N GLU A 156 7.65 -0.94 22.63
CA GLU A 156 6.96 -2.16 23.07
C GLU A 156 7.87 -3.39 23.06
N SER A 157 7.49 -4.34 23.91
CA SER A 157 8.25 -5.58 24.13
C SER A 157 8.25 -6.50 22.90
N ILE A 158 7.15 -6.50 22.15
CA ILE A 158 6.88 -7.39 21.03
C ILE A 158 6.55 -6.55 19.78
N VAL A 159 7.28 -6.80 18.70
CA VAL A 159 7.09 -6.18 17.38
C VAL A 159 7.12 -7.30 16.34
N TYR A 160 6.13 -7.30 15.45
CA TYR A 160 6.07 -8.19 14.30
C TYR A 160 5.95 -7.37 13.03
N GLU A 161 6.49 -7.90 11.94
CA GLU A 161 6.50 -7.25 10.64
C GLU A 161 6.05 -8.26 9.58
N ASN A 162 5.14 -7.80 8.72
CA ASN A 162 4.79 -8.49 7.48
C ASN A 162 5.32 -7.62 6.33
N VAL A 163 6.10 -8.22 5.44
CA VAL A 163 6.62 -7.54 4.24
C VAL A 163 6.01 -8.17 2.99
N ALA A 164 5.63 -7.32 2.04
CA ALA A 164 5.15 -7.72 0.73
C ALA A 164 5.86 -6.90 -0.34
N LYS A 165 6.09 -7.52 -1.49
CA LYS A 165 6.58 -6.85 -2.69
C LYS A 165 5.75 -7.33 -3.85
N THR A 166 5.18 -6.40 -4.60
CA THR A 166 4.55 -6.73 -5.86
C THR A 166 5.64 -7.18 -6.83
N LEU A 167 5.54 -8.43 -7.29
CA LEU A 167 6.26 -8.89 -8.46
C LEU A 167 5.47 -8.35 -9.67
N ALA A 168 5.79 -7.13 -10.10
CA ALA A 168 5.12 -6.56 -11.27
C ALA A 168 5.44 -7.42 -12.51
N SER A 169 4.53 -8.30 -12.90
CA SER A 169 4.42 -8.77 -14.27
C SER A 169 3.74 -7.66 -15.07
N ASN A 170 4.51 -6.64 -15.42
CA ASN A 170 4.13 -5.57 -16.38
C ASN A 170 2.90 -4.68 -16.06
N GLY A 171 2.44 -4.58 -14.82
CA GLY A 171 1.33 -3.68 -14.48
C GLY A 171 1.50 -3.07 -13.10
N GLU A 172 1.35 -1.76 -13.01
CA GLU A 172 1.08 -1.07 -11.75
C GLU A 172 -0.17 -1.70 -11.12
N VAL A 173 -0.11 -2.03 -9.83
CA VAL A 173 -1.33 -2.38 -9.08
C VAL A 173 -2.06 -1.07 -8.89
N SER A 174 -3.18 -0.87 -9.56
CA SER A 174 -3.96 0.35 -9.37
C SER A 174 -4.62 0.29 -7.99
N ASP A 175 -4.94 1.45 -7.42
CA ASP A 175 -5.69 1.52 -6.16
C ASP A 175 -7.01 0.73 -6.24
N ASP A 176 -7.56 0.52 -7.44
CA ASP A 176 -8.78 -0.28 -7.67
C ASP A 176 -8.57 -1.78 -7.41
N ASP A 177 -7.36 -2.32 -7.53
CA ASP A 177 -7.09 -3.75 -7.33
C ASP A 177 -7.19 -4.16 -5.85
N ILE A 178 -6.76 -3.28 -4.93
CA ILE A 178 -6.87 -3.50 -3.48
C ILE A 178 -8.34 -3.42 -3.06
N VAL A 179 -9.06 -2.45 -3.61
CA VAL A 179 -10.50 -2.23 -3.36
C VAL A 179 -11.30 -3.43 -3.85
N THR A 180 -11.03 -3.89 -5.07
CA THR A 180 -11.64 -5.09 -5.64
C THR A 180 -11.36 -6.32 -4.79
N THR A 181 -10.15 -6.44 -4.22
CA THR A 181 -9.80 -7.54 -3.31
C THR A 181 -10.59 -7.47 -2.01
N VAL A 182 -10.71 -6.28 -1.41
CA VAL A 182 -11.52 -6.07 -0.19
C VAL A 182 -12.99 -6.36 -0.48
N GLU A 183 -13.55 -5.85 -1.57
CA GLU A 183 -14.92 -6.11 -1.98
C GLU A 183 -15.18 -7.59 -2.20
N ASN A 184 -14.31 -8.32 -2.89
CA ASN A 184 -14.48 -9.75 -3.12
C ASN A 184 -14.40 -10.55 -1.81
N LEU A 185 -13.54 -10.16 -0.87
CA LEU A 185 -13.46 -10.78 0.45
C LEU A 185 -14.70 -10.51 1.31
N LEU A 186 -15.44 -9.44 1.02
CA LEU A 186 -16.69 -9.09 1.70
C LEU A 186 -17.91 -9.73 1.03
N LYS A 187 -17.89 -9.93 -0.30
CA LYS A 187 -19.00 -10.48 -1.10
C LYS A 187 -19.17 -12.01 -0.96
N ASP A 188 -18.12 -12.75 -0.62
CA ASP A 188 -18.16 -14.22 -0.50
C ASP A 188 -18.60 -14.74 0.89
N LYS A 189 -19.30 -13.91 1.68
CA LYS A 189 -19.84 -14.27 3.02
C LYS A 189 -21.32 -13.97 3.15
#